data_AF-A0A962JKT1-F1
#
_entry.id   AF-A0A962JKT1-F1
#
_cell.length_a   1.000
_cell.length_b   1.000
_cell.length_c   1.000
_cell.angle_alpha   90.00
_cell.angle_beta   90.00
_cell.angle_gamma   90.00
#
_symmetry.space_group_name_H-M   'P 1'
#
loop_
_entity.id
_entity.type
_entity.pdbx_description
1 polymer ?
#
loop_
_entity_poly.entity_id
_entity_poly.type
_entity_poly.pdbx_seq_one_letter_code
_entity_poly.pdbx_strand_id
1 'polypeptide(L)'
;MPKTHGFTLIEALITITILCIITLFAHANLSAWLKTQNAKRVTSELIHIVHASRAYAITGRRPFTLCGSSNGLNCDNQWAIGALFFEDANRNGIIDNNDQIIRY
;
A
#
# COMPACT_ATOMS: atom_id res chain seq x y z
N MET A 1 -20.86 -37.85 40.80
CA MET A 1 -21.36 -37.32 39.51
C MET A 1 -20.99 -35.84 39.44
N PRO A 2 -20.16 -35.39 38.49
CA PRO A 2 -19.80 -33.97 38.40
C PRO A 2 -21.04 -33.16 38.00
N LYS A 3 -21.31 -32.10 38.76
CA LYS A 3 -22.45 -31.21 38.57
C LYS A 3 -22.12 -30.29 37.40
N THR A 4 -22.80 -30.44 36.27
CA THR A 4 -22.68 -29.52 35.14
C THR A 4 -23.32 -28.19 35.55
N HIS A 5 -22.49 -27.19 35.85
CA HIS A 5 -22.94 -25.82 36.10
C HIS A 5 -23.27 -25.17 34.75
N GLY A 6 -24.56 -25.02 34.45
CA GLY A 6 -25.03 -24.26 33.29
C GLY A 6 -24.95 -22.75 33.54
N PHE A 7 -24.78 -21.99 32.48
CA PHE A 7 -24.80 -20.52 32.51
C PHE A 7 -26.18 -20.02 32.95
N THR A 8 -26.22 -19.01 33.81
CA THR A 8 -27.50 -18.40 34.21
C THR A 8 -27.97 -17.40 33.15
N LEU A 9 -29.30 -17.22 33.01
CA LEU A 9 -29.88 -16.28 32.05
C LEU A 9 -29.39 -14.83 32.30
N ILE A 10 -29.18 -14.47 33.56
CA ILE A 10 -28.66 -13.15 33.95
C ILE A 10 -27.20 -12.97 33.50
N GLU A 11 -26.38 -14.01 33.58
CA GLU A 11 -24.98 -13.97 33.15
C GLU A 11 -24.89 -13.81 31.62
N ALA A 12 -25.74 -14.52 30.86
CA ALA A 12 -25.84 -14.34 29.42
C ALA A 12 -26.25 -12.90 29.04
N LEU A 13 -27.24 -12.32 29.72
CA LEU A 13 -27.66 -10.94 29.49
C LEU A 13 -26.54 -9.93 29.77
N ILE A 14 -25.80 -10.11 30.86
CA ILE A 14 -24.66 -9.24 31.21
C ILE A 14 -23.57 -9.35 30.16
N THR A 15 -23.20 -10.56 29.71
CA THR A 15 -22.17 -10.73 28.67
C THR A 15 -22.56 -10.07 27.34
N ILE A 16 -23.83 -10.19 26.91
CA ILE A 16 -24.33 -9.55 25.69
C ILE A 16 -24.30 -8.02 25.84
N THR A 17 -24.66 -7.51 27.01
CA THR A 17 -24.65 -6.06 27.29
C THR A 17 -23.23 -5.51 27.22
N ILE A 18 -22.26 -6.19 27.84
CA ILE A 18 -20.84 -5.83 27.78
C ILE A 18 -20.34 -5.89 26.33
N LEU A 19 -20.70 -6.94 25.57
CA LEU A 19 -20.33 -7.09 24.17
C LEU A 19 -20.85 -5.92 23.32
N CYS A 20 -22.11 -5.52 23.49
CA CYS A 20 -22.71 -4.37 22.80
C CYS A 20 -21.99 -3.06 23.12
N ILE A 21 -21.61 -2.84 24.38
CA ILE A 21 -20.85 -1.64 24.77
C ILE A 21 -19.51 -1.63 24.04
N ILE A 22 -18.77 -2.74 24.05
CA ILE A 22 -17.44 -2.83 23.39
C ILE A 22 -17.54 -2.60 21.89
N THR A 23 -18.54 -3.18 21.21
CA THR A 23 -18.69 -3.04 19.75
C THR A 23 -19.04 -1.61 19.33
N LEU A 24 -19.78 -0.86 20.15
CA LEU A 24 -20.06 0.56 19.91
C LEU A 24 -18.79 1.42 19.91
N PHE A 25 -17.83 1.15 20.81
CA PHE A 25 -16.56 1.88 20.85
C PHE A 25 -15.59 1.48 19.73
N ALA A 26 -15.66 0.24 19.24
CA ALA A 26 -14.74 -0.28 18.22
C ALA A 26 -14.88 0.40 16.84
N HIS A 27 -16.08 0.91 16.50
CA HIS A 27 -16.36 1.40 15.15
C HIS A 27 -15.73 2.78 14.84
N ALA A 28 -15.64 3.67 15.82
CA ALA A 28 -15.35 5.09 15.57
C ALA A 28 -13.96 5.38 14.97
N ASN A 29 -12.96 4.54 15.25
CA ASN A 29 -11.54 4.86 14.93
C ASN A 29 -10.94 4.04 13.76
N LEU A 30 -11.71 3.15 13.13
CA LEU A 30 -11.17 2.28 12.09
C LEU A 30 -10.78 3.07 10.82
N SER A 31 -11.55 4.11 10.46
CA SER A 31 -11.31 4.89 9.23
C SER A 31 -10.01 5.71 9.28
N ALA A 32 -9.69 6.33 10.41
CA ALA A 32 -8.46 7.06 10.62
C ALA A 32 -7.25 6.13 10.57
N TRP A 33 -7.34 4.99 11.26
CA TRP A 33 -6.30 3.97 11.24
C TRP A 33 -6.07 3.43 9.83
N LEU A 34 -7.13 3.10 9.07
CA LEU A 34 -7.03 2.67 7.68
C LEU A 34 -6.35 3.71 6.78
N LYS A 35 -6.69 5.00 6.92
CA LYS A 35 -6.03 6.08 6.17
C LYS A 35 -4.53 6.12 6.45
N THR A 36 -4.13 6.05 7.72
CA THR A 36 -2.72 6.03 8.10
C THR A 36 -1.99 4.80 7.57
N GLN A 37 -2.61 3.62 7.64
CA GLN A 37 -2.01 2.39 7.10
C GLN A 37 -1.85 2.45 5.58
N ASN A 38 -2.86 2.95 4.86
CA ASN A 38 -2.77 3.13 3.42
C ASN A 38 -1.65 4.10 3.03
N ALA A 39 -1.52 5.24 3.72
CA ALA A 39 -0.43 6.18 3.50
C ALA A 39 0.94 5.53 3.72
N LYS A 40 1.12 4.79 4.83
CA LYS A 40 2.36 4.06 5.12
C LYS A 40 2.69 3.03 4.04
N ARG A 41 1.70 2.27 3.58
CA ARG A 41 1.87 1.27 2.51
C ARG A 41 2.39 1.93 1.23
N VAL A 42 1.72 2.98 0.76
CA VAL A 42 2.10 3.71 -0.46
C VAL A 42 3.51 4.29 -0.34
N THR A 43 3.87 4.87 0.80
CA THR A 43 5.24 5.38 1.00
C THR A 43 6.30 4.28 0.99
N SER A 44 6.02 3.13 1.61
CA SER A 44 6.96 2.00 1.64
C SER A 44 7.17 1.45 0.24
N GLU A 45 6.09 1.31 -0.54
CA GLU A 45 6.13 0.85 -1.92
C GLU A 45 6.97 1.78 -2.81
N LEU A 46 6.75 3.10 -2.72
CA LEU A 46 7.57 4.08 -3.44
C LEU A 46 9.05 3.98 -3.07
N ILE A 47 9.36 3.85 -1.79
CA ILE A 47 10.75 3.68 -1.32
C ILE A 47 11.38 2.41 -1.91
N HIS A 48 10.64 1.29 -1.94
CA HIS A 48 11.12 0.06 -2.56
C HIS A 48 11.39 0.22 -4.05
N ILE A 49 10.51 0.91 -4.79
CA ILE A 49 10.68 1.16 -6.22
C ILE A 49 11.92 2.03 -6.47
N VAL A 50 12.12 3.09 -5.68
CA VAL A 50 13.30 3.96 -5.77
C VAL A 50 14.60 3.20 -5.46
N HIS A 51 14.60 2.32 -4.47
CA HIS A 51 15.77 1.50 -4.18
C HIS A 51 16.06 0.49 -5.28
N ALA A 52 15.03 -0.15 -5.83
CA ALA A 52 15.17 -1.09 -6.94
C ALA A 52 15.69 -0.38 -8.19
N SER A 53 15.08 0.75 -8.59
CA SER A 53 15.50 1.52 -9.77
C SER A 53 16.95 1.97 -9.67
N ARG A 54 17.37 2.45 -8.49
CA ARG A 54 18.76 2.81 -8.22
C ARG A 54 19.71 1.62 -8.36
N ALA A 55 19.33 0.45 -7.83
CA ALA A 55 20.14 -0.76 -7.98
C ALA A 55 20.30 -1.14 -9.46
N TYR A 56 19.20 -1.14 -10.23
CA TYR A 56 19.21 -1.40 -11.68
C TYR A 56 20.10 -0.41 -12.45
N ALA A 57 20.02 0.88 -12.13
CA ALA A 57 20.85 1.89 -12.78
C ALA A 57 22.35 1.69 -12.48
N ILE A 58 22.69 1.35 -11.24
CA ILE A 58 24.09 1.08 -10.83
C ILE A 58 24.62 -0.19 -11.52
N THR A 59 23.86 -1.28 -11.51
CA THR A 59 24.29 -2.56 -12.11
C THR A 59 24.32 -2.49 -13.63
N GLY A 60 23.34 -1.82 -14.24
CA GLY A 60 23.22 -1.67 -15.69
C GLY A 60 24.22 -0.67 -16.28
N ARG A 61 24.70 0.30 -15.48
CA ARG A 61 25.55 1.43 -15.93
C ARG A 61 24.95 2.20 -17.10
N ARG A 62 23.62 2.27 -17.16
CA ARG A 62 22.86 3.00 -18.17
C ARG A 62 22.00 4.06 -17.49
N PRO A 63 21.67 5.16 -18.20
CA PRO A 63 20.69 6.11 -17.71
C PRO A 63 19.31 5.45 -17.63
N PHE A 64 18.67 5.53 -16.46
CA PHE A 64 17.30 5.11 -16.26
C PHE A 64 16.51 6.26 -15.65
N THR A 65 15.23 6.34 -16.02
CA THR A 65 14.30 7.34 -15.50
C THR A 65 13.17 6.64 -14.75
N LEU A 66 12.80 7.22 -13.60
CA LEU A 66 11.65 6.83 -12.80
C LEU A 66 10.68 8.00 -12.75
N CYS A 67 9.43 7.80 -13.17
CA CYS A 67 8.41 8.84 -13.17
C CYS A 67 7.05 8.30 -12.74
N GLY A 68 6.16 9.17 -12.24
CA GLY A 68 4.76 8.82 -12.01
C GLY A 68 4.02 8.68 -13.34
N SER A 69 3.21 7.63 -13.47
CA SER A 69 2.42 7.35 -14.68
C SER A 69 1.05 6.79 -14.33
N SER A 70 0.00 7.33 -14.93
CA SER A 70 -1.36 6.79 -14.83
C SER A 70 -1.66 5.65 -15.82
N ASN A 71 -0.89 5.55 -16.90
CA ASN A 71 -1.17 4.65 -18.02
C ASN A 71 -0.02 3.67 -18.34
N GLY A 72 1.11 3.79 -17.65
CA GLY A 72 2.31 2.98 -17.87
C GLY A 72 3.03 3.22 -19.19
N LEU A 73 2.67 4.28 -19.89
CA LEU A 73 3.21 4.62 -21.22
C LEU A 73 3.79 6.04 -21.25
N ASN A 74 3.26 6.96 -20.44
CA ASN A 74 3.69 8.35 -20.41
C ASN A 74 4.00 8.78 -18.97
N CYS A 75 5.01 9.63 -18.81
CA CYS A 75 5.27 10.33 -17.55
C CYS A 75 4.30 11.51 -17.40
N ASP A 76 3.17 11.31 -16.71
CA ASP A 76 2.18 12.35 -16.41
C ASP A 76 2.26 12.85 -14.96
N ASN A 77 3.29 12.41 -14.23
CA ASN A 77 3.56 12.77 -12.85
C ASN A 77 2.48 12.29 -11.85
N GLN A 78 1.66 11.31 -12.23
CA GLN A 78 0.65 10.70 -11.34
C GLN A 78 1.21 9.57 -10.48
N TRP A 79 2.05 9.93 -9.51
CA TRP A 79 2.66 9.01 -8.53
C TRP A 79 1.66 8.27 -7.65
N ALA A 80 0.44 8.77 -7.53
CA ALA A 80 -0.62 8.14 -6.76
C ALA A 80 -1.22 6.91 -7.46
N ILE A 81 -1.05 6.80 -8.79
CA ILE A 81 -1.62 5.70 -9.60
C ILE A 81 -0.57 4.64 -9.86
N GLY A 82 0.64 5.03 -10.25
CA GLY A 82 1.69 4.09 -10.61
C GLY A 82 3.04 4.78 -10.79
N ALA A 83 4.10 3.97 -10.80
CA ALA A 83 5.46 4.44 -11.03
C ALA A 83 6.08 3.65 -12.19
N LEU A 84 6.47 4.38 -13.23
CA LEU A 84 7.03 3.82 -14.45
C LEU A 84 8.55 3.96 -14.42
N PHE A 85 9.24 2.83 -14.66
CA PHE A 85 10.68 2.72 -14.67
C PHE A 85 11.19 2.16 -16.00
N PHE A 86 12.00 2.95 -16.70
CA PHE A 86 12.50 2.62 -18.04
C PHE A 86 13.95 3.09 -18.25
N GLU A 87 14.65 2.44 -19.18
CA GLU A 87 15.96 2.90 -19.66
C GLU A 87 15.76 4.15 -20.52
N ASP A 88 16.42 5.25 -20.16
CA ASP A 88 16.28 6.55 -20.82
C ASP A 88 17.60 6.91 -21.51
N ALA A 89 17.78 6.37 -22.72
CA ALA A 89 19.07 6.42 -23.41
C ALA A 89 19.50 7.86 -23.78
N ASN A 90 18.53 8.75 -24.03
CA ASN A 90 18.77 10.13 -24.45
C ASN A 90 18.63 11.16 -23.30
N ARG A 91 18.25 10.71 -22.10
CA ARG A 91 18.08 11.51 -20.87
C ARG A 91 17.00 12.59 -20.99
N ASN A 92 15.98 12.37 -21.80
CA ASN A 92 14.90 13.34 -21.99
C ASN A 92 13.71 13.12 -21.02
N GLY A 93 13.69 12.00 -20.30
CA GLY A 93 12.61 11.63 -19.38
C GLY A 93 11.27 11.31 -20.05
N ILE A 94 11.30 11.03 -21.35
CA ILE A 94 10.14 10.67 -22.19
C ILE A 94 10.41 9.28 -22.75
N ILE A 95 9.38 8.43 -22.76
CA ILE A 95 9.51 7.12 -23.40
C ILE A 95 9.51 7.30 -24.92
N ASP A 96 10.64 7.00 -25.53
CA ASP A 96 10.82 6.98 -26.98
C ASP A 96 10.93 5.55 -27.51
N ASN A 97 10.90 5.38 -28.83
CA ASN A 97 10.96 4.07 -29.50
C ASN A 97 12.24 3.24 -29.21
N ASN A 98 13.25 3.85 -28.58
CA ASN A 98 14.50 3.18 -28.20
C ASN A 98 14.53 2.76 -26.73
N ASP A 99 13.51 3.07 -25.94
CA ASP A 99 13.52 2.85 -24.50
C ASP A 99 12.86 1.51 -24.14
N GLN A 100 13.43 0.85 -23.13
CA GLN A 100 12.90 -0.41 -22.62
C GLN A 100 12.26 -0.21 -21.25
N ILE A 101 10.98 -0.57 -21.15
CA ILE A 101 10.24 -0.56 -19.89
C ILE A 101 10.70 -1.75 -19.05
N ILE A 102 11.22 -1.46 -17.85
CA ILE A 102 11.68 -2.49 -16.91
C ILE A 102 10.61 -2.80 -15.87
N ARG A 103 9.82 -1.80 -15.44
CA ARG A 103 8.77 -1.99 -14.44
C ARG A 103 7.68 -0.91 -14.47
N TYR A 104 6.44 -1.30 -14.15
CA TYR A 104 5.27 -0.45 -13.85
C TYR A 104 4.71 -0.86 -12.49
#